data_AF-A0A081NUX1-F1
#
_entry.id   AF-A0A081NUX1-F1
#
_cell.length_a   1.000
_cell.length_b   1.000
_cell.length_c   1.000
_cell.angle_alpha   90.00
_cell.angle_beta   90.00
_cell.angle_gamma   90.00
#
_symmetry.space_group_name_H-M   'P 1'
#
loop_
_entity.id
_entity.type
_entity.pdbx_description
1 polymer ?
#
loop_
_entity_poly.entity_id
_entity_poly.type
_entity_poly.pdbx_seq_one_letter_code
_entity_poly.pdbx_strand_id
1 'polypeptide(L)'
;MLLKDTDQLDDLKTFLTNWYGKYDSSYGVPEDEIPAYLPEALRELYAFAGRWKDGSDDHLENSPEIFQHQDCLYSVERLKKDKNRITFLEENQANWTCQVEAGNNHSSVYCDACLLWDDNVEGHIIVNDSLYHFLKTFCLQEVVFGCKHLYTVEGKIDNIQKLFDKPIEEVWLNGYYISPKEDGPTHSFYCCEDVLVMELHGEYWLGHHCDAPAAFNGDVLSSIALRKITSN
;
A
#
# COMPACT_ATOMS: atom_id res chain seq x y z
N MET A 1 -3.43 -12.80 9.91
CA MET A 1 -4.35 -13.15 8.79
C MET A 1 -3.58 -13.05 7.48
N LEU A 2 -3.43 -14.16 6.76
CA LEU A 2 -2.72 -14.20 5.47
C LEU A 2 -3.66 -13.87 4.31
N LEU A 3 -3.31 -12.85 3.52
CA LEU A 3 -3.95 -12.53 2.24
C LEU A 3 -3.54 -13.57 1.19
N LYS A 4 -4.48 -13.93 0.33
CA LYS A 4 -4.33 -14.92 -0.74
C LYS A 4 -4.03 -14.21 -2.04
N ASP A 5 -3.02 -14.68 -2.77
CA ASP A 5 -2.73 -14.16 -4.10
C ASP A 5 -3.75 -14.71 -5.11
N THR A 6 -4.81 -13.93 -5.32
CA THR A 6 -6.00 -14.26 -6.10
C THR A 6 -6.56 -12.97 -6.70
N ASP A 7 -7.41 -13.12 -7.73
CA ASP A 7 -8.10 -12.02 -8.41
C ASP A 7 -9.31 -11.49 -7.60
N GLN A 8 -9.13 -11.30 -6.29
CA GLN A 8 -10.15 -10.83 -5.34
C GLN A 8 -9.50 -9.94 -4.28
N LEU A 9 -10.24 -8.94 -3.76
CA LEU A 9 -9.77 -8.08 -2.66
C LEU A 9 -10.45 -8.35 -1.31
N ASP A 10 -11.27 -9.39 -1.17
CA ASP A 10 -12.08 -9.60 0.05
C ASP A 10 -11.27 -9.76 1.35
N ASP A 11 -10.10 -10.38 1.26
CA ASP A 11 -9.15 -10.51 2.36
C ASP A 11 -8.51 -9.16 2.74
N LEU A 12 -8.15 -8.35 1.74
CA LEU A 12 -7.68 -6.98 1.93
C LEU A 12 -8.77 -6.11 2.55
N LYS A 13 -10.02 -6.16 2.07
CA LYS A 13 -11.15 -5.42 2.65
C LYS A 13 -11.37 -5.79 4.12
N THR A 14 -11.29 -7.09 4.42
CA THR A 14 -11.38 -7.60 5.79
C THR A 14 -10.24 -7.07 6.65
N PHE A 15 -9.01 -7.05 6.11
CA PHE A 15 -7.84 -6.51 6.79
C PHE A 15 -8.04 -5.03 7.12
N LEU A 16 -8.39 -4.21 6.14
CA LEU A 16 -8.58 -2.77 6.29
C LEU A 16 -9.69 -2.44 7.30
N THR A 17 -10.80 -3.18 7.27
CA THR A 17 -11.89 -3.02 8.24
C THR A 17 -11.48 -3.40 9.66
N ASN A 18 -10.63 -4.42 9.82
CA ASN A 18 -10.12 -4.77 11.14
C ASN A 18 -9.09 -3.74 11.64
N TRP A 19 -8.30 -3.17 10.73
CA TRP A 19 -7.22 -2.24 11.04
C TRP A 19 -7.72 -0.83 11.37
N TYR A 20 -8.53 -0.24 10.51
CA TYR A 20 -9.09 1.11 10.70
C TYR A 20 -10.40 1.13 11.51
N GLY A 21 -10.96 -0.05 11.79
CA GLY A 21 -12.22 -0.20 12.51
C GLY A 21 -13.44 -0.19 11.61
N LYS A 22 -14.61 0.05 12.21
CA LYS A 22 -15.91 -0.23 11.59
C LYS A 22 -16.07 0.52 10.25
N TYR A 23 -16.32 -0.25 9.20
CA TYR A 23 -16.65 0.25 7.87
C TYR A 23 -17.95 1.06 7.85
N ASP A 24 -17.94 2.17 7.11
CA ASP A 24 -19.13 2.93 6.71
C ASP A 24 -19.26 2.90 5.18
N SER A 25 -20.48 2.66 4.68
CA SER A 25 -20.78 2.69 3.24
C SER A 25 -20.42 4.02 2.55
N SER A 26 -20.32 5.13 3.29
CA SER A 26 -19.89 6.42 2.73
C SER A 26 -18.41 6.44 2.31
N TYR A 27 -17.61 5.46 2.74
CA TYR A 27 -16.21 5.33 2.33
C TYR A 27 -16.04 4.85 0.89
N GLY A 28 -17.08 4.27 0.29
CA GLY A 28 -17.10 3.85 -1.10
C GLY A 28 -17.55 4.95 -2.06
N VAL A 29 -17.08 4.88 -3.31
CA VAL A 29 -17.68 5.62 -4.42
C VAL A 29 -18.90 4.84 -4.94
N PRO A 30 -20.08 5.47 -5.13
CA PRO A 30 -21.23 4.83 -5.75
C PRO A 30 -20.90 4.24 -7.11
N GLU A 31 -21.40 3.02 -7.40
CA GLU A 31 -21.09 2.28 -8.63
C GLU A 31 -21.42 3.04 -9.93
N ASP A 32 -22.44 3.89 -9.91
CA ASP A 32 -22.85 4.72 -11.06
C ASP A 32 -21.94 5.93 -11.29
N GLU A 33 -21.13 6.29 -10.29
CA GLU A 33 -20.09 7.33 -10.40
C GLU A 33 -18.74 6.74 -10.84
N ILE A 34 -18.52 5.42 -10.70
CA ILE A 34 -17.29 4.75 -11.11
C ILE A 34 -17.27 4.52 -12.63
N PRO A 35 -16.23 4.98 -13.36
CA PRO A 35 -16.16 4.80 -14.80
C PRO A 35 -16.17 3.32 -15.22
N ALA A 36 -17.12 2.95 -16.07
CA ALA A 36 -17.29 1.58 -16.55
C ALA A 36 -16.10 1.04 -17.37
N TYR A 37 -15.17 1.91 -17.78
CA TYR A 37 -13.94 1.51 -18.47
C TYR A 37 -12.84 1.04 -17.51
N LEU A 38 -12.99 1.18 -16.20
CA LEU A 38 -11.99 0.71 -15.25
C LEU A 38 -12.00 -0.82 -15.16
N PRO A 39 -10.81 -1.45 -15.04
CA PRO A 39 -10.72 -2.86 -14.65
C PRO A 39 -11.48 -3.14 -13.35
N GLU A 40 -12.02 -4.35 -13.23
CA GLU A 40 -12.82 -4.78 -12.08
C GLU A 40 -12.12 -4.55 -10.74
N ALA A 41 -10.82 -4.85 -10.61
CA ALA A 41 -10.08 -4.66 -9.37
C ALA A 41 -10.07 -3.20 -8.88
N LEU A 42 -9.92 -2.22 -9.80
CA LEU A 42 -9.98 -0.80 -9.45
C LEU A 42 -11.41 -0.39 -9.11
N ARG A 43 -12.41 -0.88 -9.87
CA ARG A 43 -13.82 -0.61 -9.55
C ARG A 43 -14.17 -1.12 -8.15
N GLU A 44 -13.78 -2.34 -7.83
CA GLU A 44 -13.96 -2.97 -6.52
C GLU A 44 -13.29 -2.15 -5.41
N LEU A 45 -12.06 -1.69 -5.61
CA LEU A 45 -11.35 -0.86 -4.64
C LEU A 45 -12.01 0.50 -4.45
N TYR A 46 -12.41 1.20 -5.52
CA TYR A 46 -13.10 2.49 -5.43
C TYR A 46 -14.47 2.36 -4.77
N ALA A 47 -15.24 1.32 -5.12
CA ALA A 47 -16.54 1.04 -4.53
C ALA A 47 -16.43 0.70 -3.03
N PHE A 48 -15.31 0.12 -2.61
CA PHE A 48 -15.07 -0.19 -1.21
C PHE A 48 -14.56 1.03 -0.42
N ALA A 49 -13.47 1.65 -0.87
CA ALA A 49 -12.67 2.57 -0.06
C ALA A 49 -12.30 3.86 -0.78
N GLY A 50 -12.86 4.18 -1.96
CA GLY A 50 -12.44 5.33 -2.78
C GLY A 50 -12.66 6.72 -2.16
N ARG A 51 -13.32 6.80 -0.99
CA ARG A 51 -13.55 8.01 -0.20
C ARG A 51 -13.22 7.80 1.29
N TRP A 52 -12.50 6.74 1.64
CA TRP A 52 -12.22 6.43 3.04
C TRP A 52 -11.27 7.47 3.63
N LYS A 53 -11.73 8.15 4.68
CA LYS A 53 -10.99 9.18 5.41
C LYS A 53 -10.29 8.62 6.65
N ASP A 54 -9.08 9.06 6.92
CA ASP A 54 -8.32 8.76 8.14
C ASP A 54 -8.35 9.93 9.14
N GLY A 55 -8.86 11.09 8.71
CA GLY A 55 -8.98 12.31 9.51
C GLY A 55 -7.76 13.22 9.45
N SER A 56 -6.87 13.03 8.46
CA SER A 56 -5.75 13.92 8.20
C SER A 56 -6.17 15.22 7.50
N ASP A 57 -5.55 16.35 7.87
CA ASP A 57 -5.89 17.67 7.32
C ASP A 57 -5.29 17.91 5.91
N ASP A 58 -4.20 17.21 5.56
CA ASP A 58 -3.44 17.40 4.31
C ASP A 58 -3.66 16.23 3.33
N HIS A 59 -4.79 16.23 2.63
CA HIS A 59 -5.10 15.22 1.61
C HIS A 59 -5.66 15.85 0.33
N LEU A 60 -5.51 15.15 -0.79
CA LEU A 60 -6.13 15.56 -2.04
C LEU A 60 -7.64 15.39 -1.94
N GLU A 61 -8.37 16.43 -2.36
CA GLU A 61 -9.82 16.44 -2.33
C GLU A 61 -10.41 15.25 -3.10
N ASN A 62 -11.38 14.57 -2.49
CA ASN A 62 -12.10 13.41 -3.04
C ASN A 62 -11.26 12.15 -3.30
N SER A 63 -9.96 12.15 -2.99
CA SER A 63 -9.15 10.92 -2.95
C SER A 63 -9.27 10.24 -1.58
N PRO A 64 -9.08 8.91 -1.49
CA PRO A 64 -9.12 8.20 -0.21
C PRO A 64 -7.88 8.49 0.63
N GLU A 65 -8.06 9.11 1.80
CA GLU A 65 -6.97 9.60 2.66
C GLU A 65 -6.05 8.46 3.10
N ILE A 66 -6.61 7.28 3.39
CA ILE A 66 -5.86 6.08 3.80
C ILE A 66 -4.87 5.57 2.72
N PHE A 67 -4.94 6.08 1.48
CA PHE A 67 -4.12 5.67 0.34
C PHE A 67 -3.41 6.87 -0.31
N GLN A 68 -2.90 7.78 0.52
CA GLN A 68 -2.24 9.04 0.13
C GLN A 68 -1.05 9.42 1.02
N HIS A 69 -0.46 8.48 1.74
CA HIS A 69 0.60 8.81 2.71
C HIS A 69 1.98 8.89 2.05
N GLN A 70 2.30 7.94 1.18
CA GLN A 70 3.52 7.96 0.39
C GLN A 70 3.21 8.04 -1.09
N ASP A 71 2.29 7.20 -1.56
CA ASP A 71 1.79 7.24 -2.92
C ASP A 71 0.28 7.52 -2.90
N CYS A 72 -0.22 8.16 -3.95
CA CYS A 72 -1.58 8.66 -4.02
C CYS A 72 -2.44 7.87 -5.02
N LEU A 73 -3.45 7.17 -4.50
CA LEU A 73 -4.57 6.69 -5.33
C LEU A 73 -5.41 7.88 -5.81
N TYR A 74 -5.58 8.00 -7.12
CA TYR A 74 -6.41 9.05 -7.70
C TYR A 74 -7.86 8.89 -7.28
N SER A 75 -8.53 10.00 -6.99
CA SER A 75 -9.99 10.00 -6.99
C SER A 75 -10.51 9.66 -8.38
N VAL A 76 -11.76 9.20 -8.45
CA VAL A 76 -12.42 8.87 -9.72
C VAL A 76 -12.42 10.07 -10.69
N GLU A 77 -12.55 11.29 -10.16
CA GLU A 77 -12.54 12.54 -10.93
C GLU A 77 -11.14 12.92 -11.44
N ARG A 78 -10.08 12.43 -10.78
CA ARG A 78 -8.68 12.68 -11.16
C ARG A 78 -8.11 11.67 -12.15
N LEU A 79 -8.81 10.57 -12.41
CA LEU A 79 -8.40 9.55 -13.38
C LEU A 79 -8.10 10.18 -14.73
N LYS A 80 -6.90 9.93 -15.27
CA LYS A 80 -6.50 10.40 -16.59
C LYS A 80 -6.50 9.23 -17.56
N LYS A 81 -7.38 9.29 -18.56
CA LYS A 81 -7.39 8.31 -19.65
C LYS A 81 -6.70 8.89 -20.88
N ASP A 82 -5.62 8.25 -21.31
CA ASP A 82 -5.01 8.49 -22.63
C ASP A 82 -5.11 7.23 -23.48
N LYS A 83 -5.84 7.32 -24.60
CA LYS A 83 -6.15 6.20 -25.49
C LYS A 83 -6.72 5.01 -24.71
N ASN A 84 -5.92 3.94 -24.57
CA ASN A 84 -6.28 2.70 -23.89
C ASN A 84 -5.63 2.57 -22.51
N ARG A 85 -4.91 3.58 -22.00
CA ARG A 85 -4.27 3.59 -20.68
C ARG A 85 -5.02 4.52 -19.73
N ILE A 86 -5.03 4.15 -18.45
CA ILE A 86 -5.62 4.93 -17.37
C ILE A 86 -4.56 5.11 -16.31
N THR A 87 -4.16 6.35 -16.04
CA THR A 87 -3.36 6.68 -14.86
C THR A 87 -4.28 6.69 -13.64
N PHE A 88 -3.92 5.89 -12.63
CA PHE A 88 -4.73 5.71 -11.42
C PHE A 88 -3.95 5.95 -10.13
N LEU A 89 -2.62 5.99 -10.20
CA LEU A 89 -1.72 6.16 -9.06
C LEU A 89 -0.59 7.10 -9.44
N GLU A 90 -0.18 7.97 -8.51
CA GLU A 90 1.03 8.79 -8.62
C GLU A 90 1.80 8.77 -7.30
N GLU A 91 3.11 8.91 -7.36
CA GLU A 91 3.91 9.18 -6.16
C GLU A 91 3.64 10.61 -5.65
N ASN A 92 3.77 10.84 -4.34
CA ASN A 92 3.39 12.11 -3.71
C ASN A 92 4.12 13.37 -4.23
N GLN A 93 5.29 13.24 -4.89
CA GLN A 93 6.00 14.33 -5.55
C GLN A 93 5.80 14.34 -7.08
N ALA A 94 4.92 13.48 -7.59
CA ALA A 94 4.63 13.27 -9.00
C ALA A 94 5.85 12.86 -9.84
N ASN A 95 6.82 12.18 -9.21
CA ASN A 95 8.02 11.70 -9.89
C ASN A 95 7.72 10.50 -10.81
N TRP A 96 6.70 9.71 -10.48
CA TRP A 96 6.25 8.58 -11.27
C TRP A 96 4.74 8.35 -11.14
N THR A 97 4.19 7.57 -12.06
CA THR A 97 2.78 7.19 -12.15
C THR A 97 2.60 5.72 -12.49
N CYS A 98 1.46 5.14 -12.10
CA CYS A 98 1.04 3.83 -12.59
C CYS A 98 -0.19 3.91 -13.50
N GLN A 99 -0.20 3.01 -14.49
CA GLN A 99 -1.24 2.89 -15.48
C GLN A 99 -1.76 1.45 -15.62
N VAL A 100 -3.00 1.32 -16.09
CA VAL A 100 -3.63 0.07 -16.52
C VAL A 100 -4.35 0.23 -17.86
N GLU A 101 -4.64 -0.87 -18.53
CA GLU A 101 -5.49 -0.92 -19.72
C GLU A 101 -6.96 -0.66 -19.38
N ALA A 102 -7.60 0.24 -20.14
CA ALA A 102 -9.02 0.47 -20.06
C ALA A 102 -9.82 -0.74 -20.57
N GLY A 103 -10.77 -1.20 -19.75
CA GLY A 103 -11.69 -2.29 -20.08
C GLY A 103 -11.06 -3.68 -20.03
N ASN A 104 -9.83 -3.82 -19.52
CA ASN A 104 -9.16 -5.11 -19.36
C ASN A 104 -9.08 -5.52 -17.88
N ASN A 105 -9.91 -6.47 -17.45
CA ASN A 105 -9.89 -6.99 -16.09
C ASN A 105 -8.59 -7.75 -15.72
N HIS A 106 -7.81 -8.17 -16.72
CA HIS A 106 -6.52 -8.82 -16.55
C HIS A 106 -5.36 -7.93 -17.03
N SER A 107 -5.54 -6.60 -16.93
CA SER A 107 -4.46 -5.66 -17.24
C SER A 107 -3.26 -5.90 -16.34
N SER A 108 -2.07 -5.97 -16.94
CA SER A 108 -0.82 -5.69 -16.24
C SER A 108 -0.83 -4.27 -15.66
N VAL A 109 0.03 -4.02 -14.68
CA VAL A 109 0.32 -2.68 -14.17
C VAL A 109 1.59 -2.16 -14.82
N TYR A 110 1.49 -0.93 -15.31
CA TYR A 110 2.56 -0.23 -16.00
C TYR A 110 3.04 0.92 -15.13
N CYS A 111 4.35 1.12 -14.98
CA CYS A 111 4.92 2.19 -14.15
C CYS A 111 6.15 2.81 -14.84
N ASP A 112 6.33 4.11 -14.69
CA ASP A 112 7.48 4.87 -15.21
C ASP A 112 8.53 5.21 -14.11
N ALA A 113 8.43 4.62 -12.92
CA ALA A 113 9.40 4.84 -11.83
C ALA A 113 10.85 4.52 -12.21
N CYS A 114 11.05 3.54 -13.11
CA CYS A 114 12.37 3.20 -13.65
C CYS A 114 13.12 4.37 -14.28
N LEU A 115 12.42 5.40 -14.78
CA LEU A 115 13.04 6.60 -15.34
C LEU A 115 13.84 7.41 -14.30
N LEU A 116 13.63 7.15 -13.00
CA LEU A 116 14.36 7.81 -11.93
C LEU A 116 15.77 7.26 -11.71
N TRP A 117 16.07 6.06 -12.22
CA TRP A 117 17.36 5.40 -11.99
C TRP A 117 17.96 4.72 -13.23
N ASP A 118 17.24 4.62 -14.35
CA ASP A 118 17.75 4.10 -15.62
C ASP A 118 17.44 5.04 -16.80
N ASP A 119 18.48 5.74 -17.26
CA ASP A 119 18.43 6.65 -18.41
C ASP A 119 18.16 5.95 -19.76
N ASN A 120 18.20 4.61 -19.82
CA ASN A 120 18.01 3.84 -21.05
C ASN A 120 16.56 3.36 -21.24
N VAL A 121 15.70 3.52 -20.23
CA VAL A 121 14.29 3.17 -20.32
C VAL A 121 13.48 4.38 -20.76
N GLU A 122 12.43 4.14 -21.54
CA GLU A 122 11.49 5.18 -21.96
C GLU A 122 10.06 4.77 -21.60
N GLY A 123 9.31 5.70 -21.00
CA GLY A 123 7.89 5.54 -20.67
C GLY A 123 7.61 4.50 -19.59
N HIS A 124 6.38 3.96 -19.61
CA HIS A 124 5.92 2.98 -18.63
C HIS A 124 6.29 1.55 -19.03
N ILE A 125 6.92 0.82 -18.10
CA ILE A 125 7.23 -0.61 -18.21
C ILE A 125 6.24 -1.45 -17.39
N ILE A 126 6.14 -2.74 -17.67
CA ILE A 126 5.33 -3.66 -16.86
C ILE A 126 6.06 -3.95 -15.54
N VAL A 127 5.39 -3.70 -14.42
CA VAL A 127 5.91 -3.98 -13.06
C VAL A 127 5.15 -5.10 -12.36
N ASN A 128 3.92 -5.38 -12.82
CA ASN A 128 3.11 -6.47 -12.30
C ASN A 128 2.19 -7.04 -13.38
N ASP A 129 1.98 -8.35 -13.39
CA ASP A 129 1.03 -9.02 -14.31
C ASP A 129 -0.39 -9.05 -13.76
N SER A 130 -0.57 -8.81 -12.45
CA SER A 130 -1.86 -8.79 -11.78
C SER A 130 -2.08 -7.46 -11.08
N LEU A 131 -3.11 -6.75 -11.51
CA LEU A 131 -3.60 -5.56 -10.82
C LEU A 131 -4.04 -5.86 -9.38
N TYR A 132 -4.65 -7.03 -9.12
CA TYR A 132 -5.05 -7.42 -7.75
C TYR A 132 -3.84 -7.58 -6.83
N HIS A 133 -2.77 -8.23 -7.31
CA HIS A 133 -1.53 -8.37 -6.56
C HIS A 133 -0.91 -7.00 -6.26
N PHE A 134 -0.82 -6.14 -7.29
CA PHE A 134 -0.30 -4.78 -7.13
C PHE A 134 -1.10 -3.97 -6.11
N LEU A 135 -2.43 -3.99 -6.18
CA LEU A 135 -3.30 -3.24 -5.27
C LEU A 135 -3.18 -3.72 -3.81
N LYS A 136 -3.00 -5.03 -3.58
CA LYS A 136 -2.74 -5.56 -2.23
C LYS A 136 -1.43 -5.01 -1.66
N THR A 137 -0.36 -5.05 -2.44
CA THR A 137 0.95 -4.50 -2.04
C THR A 137 0.85 -2.99 -1.76
N PHE A 138 0.27 -2.24 -2.69
CA PHE A 138 0.04 -0.79 -2.56
C PHE A 138 -0.76 -0.45 -1.29
N CYS A 139 -1.93 -1.05 -1.10
CA CYS A 139 -2.79 -0.72 0.02
C CYS A 139 -2.11 -1.03 1.36
N LEU A 140 -1.37 -2.14 1.48
CA LEU A 140 -0.65 -2.47 2.71
C LEU A 140 0.54 -1.53 2.96
N GLN A 141 1.24 -1.09 1.90
CA GLN A 141 2.29 -0.08 2.01
C GLN A 141 1.73 1.22 2.60
N GLU A 142 0.64 1.73 2.03
CA GLU A 142 0.01 2.97 2.51
C GLU A 142 -0.53 2.84 3.93
N VAL A 143 -1.02 1.67 4.32
CA VAL A 143 -1.40 1.41 5.73
C VAL A 143 -0.21 1.58 6.66
N VAL A 144 0.97 1.04 6.31
CA VAL A 144 2.18 1.19 7.14
C VAL A 144 2.61 2.65 7.21
N PHE A 145 2.71 3.34 6.07
CA PHE A 145 3.16 4.73 6.04
C PHE A 145 2.15 5.70 6.68
N GLY A 146 0.85 5.34 6.68
CA GLY A 146 -0.21 6.08 7.36
C GLY A 146 -0.29 5.88 8.87
N CYS A 147 0.55 5.02 9.43
CA CYS A 147 0.55 4.81 10.87
C CYS A 147 1.05 6.04 11.63
N LYS A 148 0.29 6.45 12.65
CA LYS A 148 0.64 7.55 13.57
C LYS A 148 2.03 7.37 14.20
N HIS A 149 2.40 6.13 14.43
CA HIS A 149 3.69 5.75 14.98
C HIS A 149 4.40 4.84 13.98
N LEU A 150 5.42 5.40 13.33
CA LEU A 150 6.22 4.74 12.31
C LEU A 150 7.68 4.65 12.77
N TYR A 151 8.28 3.48 12.58
CA TYR A 151 9.66 3.22 12.94
C TYR A 151 10.36 2.46 11.81
N THR A 152 11.66 2.64 11.69
CA THR A 152 12.53 1.74 10.92
C THR A 152 13.38 0.91 11.84
N VAL A 153 13.67 -0.33 11.42
CA VAL A 153 14.56 -1.23 12.14
C VAL A 153 15.48 -1.96 11.17
N GLU A 154 16.76 -1.98 11.51
CA GLU A 154 17.75 -2.78 10.80
C GLU A 154 17.72 -4.24 11.28
N GLY A 155 17.87 -5.19 10.36
CA GLY A 155 18.07 -6.59 10.71
C GLY A 155 17.24 -7.55 9.88
N LYS A 156 16.83 -8.64 10.52
CA LYS A 156 15.97 -9.68 9.93
C LYS A 156 14.70 -9.80 10.77
N ILE A 157 13.65 -10.38 10.20
CA ILE A 157 12.40 -10.63 10.92
C ILE A 157 12.59 -11.36 12.26
N ASP A 158 13.55 -12.29 12.37
CA ASP A 158 13.91 -12.98 13.62
C ASP A 158 14.42 -12.04 14.73
N ASN A 159 15.05 -10.92 14.35
CA ASN A 159 15.45 -9.90 15.32
C ASN A 159 14.24 -9.08 15.77
N ILE A 160 13.34 -8.76 14.85
CA ILE A 160 12.10 -8.02 15.12
C ILE A 160 11.18 -8.82 16.04
N GLN A 161 11.13 -10.15 15.88
CA GLN A 161 10.39 -11.05 16.75
C GLN A 161 10.76 -10.89 18.24
N LYS A 162 11.99 -10.47 18.56
CA LYS A 162 12.42 -10.25 19.95
C LYS A 162 11.76 -9.03 20.61
N LEU A 163 11.12 -8.16 19.82
CA LEU A 163 10.33 -7.04 20.32
C LEU A 163 8.95 -7.49 20.84
N PHE A 164 8.51 -8.71 20.51
CA PHE A 164 7.15 -9.15 20.78
C PHE A 164 7.13 -10.47 21.57
N ASP A 165 6.25 -10.53 22.56
CA ASP A 165 5.99 -11.76 23.34
C ASP A 165 5.11 -12.76 22.57
N LYS A 166 4.50 -12.32 21.47
CA LYS A 166 3.66 -13.12 20.58
C LYS A 166 4.35 -13.34 19.23
N PRO A 167 4.04 -14.45 18.54
CA PRO A 167 4.61 -14.69 17.22
C PRO A 167 4.18 -13.61 16.23
N ILE A 168 5.10 -13.21 15.37
CA ILE A 168 4.82 -12.45 14.16
C ILE A 168 4.15 -13.39 13.15
N GLU A 169 3.01 -12.97 12.61
CA GLU A 169 2.26 -13.69 11.60
C GLU A 169 2.47 -13.08 10.22
N GLU A 170 2.56 -13.92 9.19
CA GLU A 170 2.59 -13.47 7.80
C GLU A 170 1.22 -12.88 7.39
N VAL A 171 1.26 -11.75 6.68
CA VAL A 171 0.08 -11.06 6.14
C VAL A 171 0.08 -11.12 4.62
N TRP A 172 1.18 -10.75 3.97
CA TRP A 172 1.29 -10.75 2.51
C TRP A 172 2.76 -10.89 2.13
N LEU A 173 3.12 -11.92 1.38
CA LEU A 173 4.53 -12.17 1.03
C LEU A 173 4.75 -12.05 -0.48
N ASN A 174 5.99 -11.75 -0.85
CA ASN A 174 6.42 -11.63 -2.25
C ASN A 174 5.63 -10.55 -3.02
N GLY A 175 5.40 -9.41 -2.39
CA GLY A 175 4.72 -8.27 -2.97
C GLY A 175 5.56 -7.59 -4.06
N TYR A 176 5.02 -7.55 -5.27
CA TYR A 176 5.53 -6.73 -6.37
C TYR A 176 4.84 -5.38 -6.38
N TYR A 177 5.63 -4.32 -6.59
CA TYR A 177 5.14 -2.95 -6.63
C TYR A 177 5.61 -2.21 -7.89
N ILE A 178 6.55 -1.26 -7.78
CA ILE A 178 6.98 -0.38 -8.88
C ILE A 178 8.32 -0.77 -9.53
N SER A 179 9.06 -1.72 -8.97
CA SER A 179 10.30 -2.22 -9.57
C SER A 179 10.00 -3.15 -10.74
N PRO A 180 10.92 -3.24 -11.73
CA PRO A 180 10.84 -4.26 -12.77
C PRO A 180 10.63 -5.65 -12.18
N LYS A 181 9.75 -6.44 -12.77
CA LYS A 181 9.37 -7.75 -12.22
C LYS A 181 10.56 -8.71 -12.12
N GLU A 182 11.51 -8.58 -13.04
CA GLU A 182 12.76 -9.34 -13.09
C GLU A 182 13.66 -9.14 -11.87
N ASP A 183 13.52 -8.02 -11.15
CA ASP A 183 14.28 -7.74 -9.92
C ASP A 183 13.72 -8.52 -8.71
N GLY A 184 12.55 -9.14 -8.86
CA GLY A 184 11.88 -9.89 -7.83
C GLY A 184 10.94 -9.04 -6.96
N PRO A 185 10.27 -9.66 -5.98
CA PRO A 185 9.38 -8.94 -5.08
C PRO A 185 10.19 -8.03 -4.16
N THR A 186 9.60 -6.87 -3.84
CA THR A 186 10.25 -5.86 -3.02
C THR A 186 9.63 -5.72 -1.64
N HIS A 187 8.42 -6.27 -1.46
CA HIS A 187 7.63 -6.14 -0.25
C HIS A 187 7.31 -7.48 0.40
N SER A 188 7.33 -7.51 1.73
CA SER A 188 6.66 -8.53 2.54
C SER A 188 6.04 -7.88 3.77
N PHE A 189 4.87 -8.34 4.19
CA PHE A 189 4.11 -7.79 5.28
C PHE A 189 3.81 -8.86 6.31
N TYR A 190 3.96 -8.47 7.56
CA TYR A 190 3.74 -9.30 8.74
C TYR A 190 2.99 -8.49 9.78
N CYS A 191 2.32 -9.16 10.71
CA CYS A 191 1.60 -8.49 11.79
C CYS A 191 1.89 -9.17 13.12
N CYS A 192 2.02 -8.37 14.16
CA CYS A 192 2.01 -8.86 15.53
C CYS A 192 1.13 -7.93 16.37
N GLU A 193 0.02 -8.46 16.86
CA GLU A 193 -1.01 -7.67 17.55
C GLU A 193 -1.48 -6.49 16.70
N ASP A 194 -1.25 -5.26 17.17
CA ASP A 194 -1.64 -4.01 16.51
C ASP A 194 -0.47 -3.36 15.75
N VAL A 195 0.61 -4.10 15.49
CA VAL A 195 1.79 -3.63 14.75
C VAL A 195 1.87 -4.32 13.40
N LEU A 196 1.86 -3.53 12.33
CA LEU A 196 2.12 -3.97 10.97
C LEU A 196 3.60 -3.77 10.67
N VAL A 197 4.25 -4.82 10.21
CA VAL A 197 5.67 -4.84 9.83
C VAL A 197 5.75 -4.99 8.32
N MET A 198 6.39 -4.06 7.64
CA MET A 198 6.70 -4.13 6.22
C MET A 198 8.20 -4.28 6.02
N GLU A 199 8.61 -5.31 5.31
CA GLU A 199 9.91 -5.40 4.68
C GLU A 199 9.85 -4.71 3.32
N LEU A 200 10.72 -3.74 3.09
CA LEU A 200 10.86 -3.00 1.85
C LEU A 200 12.35 -3.00 1.46
N HIS A 201 12.71 -3.69 0.38
CA HIS A 201 14.10 -3.84 -0.08
C HIS A 201 15.09 -4.32 1.01
N GLY A 202 14.62 -5.14 1.95
CA GLY A 202 15.42 -5.66 3.06
C GLY A 202 15.54 -4.74 4.28
N GLU A 203 14.93 -3.55 4.23
CA GLU A 203 14.72 -2.69 5.41
C GLU A 203 13.33 -2.94 5.99
N TYR A 204 13.18 -2.82 7.31
CA TYR A 204 11.90 -3.06 7.96
C TYR A 204 11.30 -1.79 8.54
N TRP A 205 10.00 -1.62 8.28
CA TRP A 205 9.15 -0.54 8.74
C TRP A 205 8.09 -1.10 9.67
N LEU A 206 7.90 -0.47 10.83
CA LEU A 206 6.93 -0.88 11.84
C LEU A 206 5.94 0.26 12.04
N GLY A 207 4.66 0.00 11.75
CA GLY A 207 3.56 0.94 11.88
C GLY A 207 2.52 0.47 12.90
N HIS A 208 2.00 1.38 13.73
CA HIS A 208 0.80 1.16 14.53
C HIS A 208 0.00 2.45 14.79
N HIS A 209 -1.30 2.33 15.04
CA HIS A 209 -2.21 3.48 15.32
C HIS A 209 -2.44 3.77 16.80
N CYS A 210 -2.36 2.75 17.67
CA CYS A 210 -2.58 2.89 19.12
C CYS A 210 -1.37 3.53 19.82
N ASP A 211 -1.50 3.91 21.10
CA ASP A 211 -0.34 4.31 21.91
C ASP A 211 0.76 3.24 21.84
N ALA A 212 2.02 3.67 21.80
CA ALA A 212 3.18 2.78 21.60
C ALA A 212 3.11 1.52 22.48
N PRO A 213 3.12 0.31 21.86
CA PRO A 213 3.28 -0.93 22.60
C PRO A 213 4.39 -0.81 23.65
N ALA A 214 4.19 -1.41 24.83
CA ALA A 214 5.17 -1.36 25.92
C ALA A 214 6.58 -1.81 25.48
N ALA A 215 6.65 -2.67 24.45
CA ALA A 215 7.86 -3.11 23.77
C ALA A 215 8.75 -1.96 23.23
N PHE A 216 8.17 -0.80 22.93
CA PHE A 216 8.90 0.38 22.43
C PHE A 216 9.26 1.39 23.52
N ASN A 217 8.87 1.12 24.78
CA ASN A 217 9.08 2.01 25.93
C ASN A 217 10.08 1.40 26.93
N GLY A 218 11.36 1.21 26.55
CA GLY A 218 12.40 0.79 27.50
C GLY A 218 13.72 0.26 26.92
N ASP A 219 14.64 -0.14 27.81
CA ASP A 219 16.03 -0.57 27.57
C ASP A 219 16.23 -1.72 26.55
N VAL A 220 15.15 -2.38 26.10
CA VAL A 220 15.14 -3.39 25.02
C VAL A 220 15.65 -2.79 23.69
N LEU A 221 15.44 -1.48 23.50
CA LEU A 221 15.95 -0.67 22.39
C LEU A 221 17.48 -0.63 22.29
N SER A 222 18.22 -1.02 23.33
CA SER A 222 19.69 -1.00 23.29
C SER A 222 20.30 -2.10 22.39
N SER A 223 19.52 -3.14 22.04
CA SER A 223 19.99 -4.27 21.22
C SER A 223 19.48 -4.27 19.77
N ILE A 224 18.47 -3.46 19.47
CA ILE A 224 17.82 -3.37 18.16
C ILE A 224 17.79 -1.89 17.78
N ALA A 225 18.42 -1.53 16.66
CA ALA A 225 18.52 -0.15 16.17
C ALA A 225 17.17 0.33 15.62
N LEU A 226 16.23 0.62 16.53
CA LEU A 226 14.91 1.15 16.19
C LEU A 226 14.98 2.68 16.08
N ARG A 227 14.61 3.22 14.93
CA ARG A 227 14.56 4.66 14.70
C ARG A 227 13.12 5.10 14.47
N LYS A 228 12.62 6.00 15.33
CA LYS A 228 11.32 6.62 15.13
C LYS A 228 11.37 7.59 13.95
N ILE A 229 10.40 7.49 13.05
CA ILE A 229 10.16 8.47 12.01
C ILE A 229 9.20 9.51 12.56
N THR A 230 9.63 10.77 12.57
CA THR A 230 8.79 11.90 12.92
C THR A 230 8.28 12.52 11.63
N SER A 231 6.97 12.41 11.38
CA SER A 231 6.30 13.21 10.37
C SER A 231 6.49 14.69 10.74
N ASN A 232 6.99 15.50 9.80
CA ASN A 232 7.16 16.95 9.99
C ASN A 232 5.81 17.68 9.98
#